data_AF-A0A920LTW4-F1
#
_entry.id   AF-A0A920LTW4-F1
#
_cell.length_a   1.000
_cell.length_b   1.000
_cell.length_c   1.000
_cell.angle_alpha   90.00
_cell.angle_beta   90.00
_cell.angle_gamma   90.00
#
_symmetry.space_group_name_H-M   'P 1'
#
loop_
_entity.id
_entity.type
_entity.pdbx_description
1 polymer ?
#
loop_
_entity_poly.entity_id
_entity_poly.type
_entity_poly.pdbx_seq_one_letter_code
_entity_poly.pdbx_strand_id
1 'polypeptide(L)'
;MLAAQGGLSLLDMGPFGGNDNWDNCLMDPECQDPQPSGWVVSEVTSVVAANFIENGPKAGKAYIEKRSFPSDVMMEMLVWMAENQASGEDTAYEFLERHPDVWSQWVTPQGAALVKRAL
;
A
#
# COMPACT_ATOMS: atom_id res chain seq x y z
N MET A 1 -15.68 1.44 0.40
CA MET A 1 -16.22 1.18 -0.95
C MET A 1 -16.30 -0.32 -1.28
N LEU A 2 -15.45 -1.21 -0.75
CA LEU A 2 -15.75 -2.66 -0.71
C LEU A 2 -16.67 -3.06 0.45
N ALA A 3 -16.40 -2.56 1.66
CA ALA A 3 -17.22 -2.85 2.85
C ALA A 3 -18.69 -2.40 2.70
N ALA A 4 -18.92 -1.24 2.06
CA ALA A 4 -20.25 -0.71 1.82
C ALA A 4 -21.10 -1.59 0.87
N GLN A 5 -20.47 -2.26 -0.10
CA GLN A 5 -21.17 -3.18 -1.01
C GLN A 5 -21.73 -4.42 -0.28
N GLY A 6 -21.16 -4.77 0.88
CA GLY A 6 -21.65 -5.82 1.78
C GLY A 6 -22.67 -5.36 2.84
N GLY A 7 -23.17 -4.12 2.77
CA GLY A 7 -24.07 -3.57 3.80
C GLY A 7 -23.39 -3.22 5.12
N LEU A 8 -22.05 -3.14 5.14
CA LEU A 8 -21.29 -2.76 6.33
C LEU A 8 -21.29 -1.24 6.50
N SER A 9 -21.52 -0.80 7.73
CA SER A 9 -21.39 0.60 8.13
C SER A 9 -20.05 0.80 8.83
N LEU A 10 -19.40 1.93 8.58
CA LEU A 10 -18.21 2.35 9.33
C LEU A 10 -18.60 2.52 10.80
N LEU A 11 -17.93 1.77 11.68
CA LEU A 11 -18.03 1.97 13.12
C LEU A 11 -17.10 3.12 13.51
N ASP A 12 -17.65 4.15 14.16
CA ASP A 12 -16.83 5.15 14.83
C ASP A 12 -16.18 4.51 16.07
N MET A 13 -14.86 4.36 16.03
CA MET A 13 -14.07 3.78 17.11
C MET A 13 -13.55 4.83 18.11
N GLY A 14 -13.89 6.10 17.90
CA GLY A 14 -13.38 7.21 18.69
C GLY A 14 -11.92 7.58 18.36
N PRO A 15 -11.35 8.53 19.11
CA PRO A 15 -9.96 8.96 18.92
C PRO A 15 -8.96 7.84 19.27
N PHE A 16 -7.77 7.91 18.70
CA PHE A 16 -6.66 7.05 19.08
C PHE A 16 -6.32 7.23 20.57
N GLY A 17 -6.29 6.11 21.31
CA GLY A 17 -6.12 6.05 22.76
C GLY A 17 -4.67 6.20 23.25
N GLY A 18 -3.72 6.45 22.35
CA GLY A 18 -2.31 6.64 22.65
C GLY A 18 -1.47 5.37 22.50
N ASN A 19 -0.17 5.54 22.22
CA ASN A 19 0.75 4.44 21.92
C ASN A 19 0.87 3.44 23.07
N ASP A 20 0.86 3.89 24.33
CA ASP A 20 1.00 2.98 25.47
C ASP A 20 -0.18 2.01 25.57
N ASN A 21 -1.42 2.51 25.43
CA ASN A 21 -2.61 1.66 25.39
C ASN A 21 -2.60 0.74 24.14
N TRP A 22 -2.09 1.23 23.00
CA TRP A 22 -2.03 0.44 21.77
C TRP A 22 -0.98 -0.68 21.85
N ASP A 23 0.28 -0.32 22.02
CA ASP A 23 1.44 -1.20 21.88
C ASP A 23 1.60 -2.16 23.08
N ASN A 24 1.31 -1.68 24.30
CA ASN A 24 1.56 -2.43 25.53
C ASN A 24 0.29 -3.05 26.14
N CYS A 25 -0.89 -2.85 25.53
CA CYS A 25 -2.14 -3.44 26.01
C CYS A 25 -3.04 -3.99 24.90
N LEU A 26 -3.53 -3.17 23.97
CA LEU A 26 -4.45 -3.64 22.92
C LEU A 26 -3.82 -4.70 21.99
N MET A 27 -2.51 -4.60 21.75
CA MET A 27 -1.75 -5.58 20.98
C MET A 27 -1.23 -6.75 21.83
N ASP A 28 -1.38 -6.70 23.15
CA ASP A 28 -0.97 -7.75 24.08
C ASP A 28 -2.17 -8.66 24.42
N PRO A 29 -2.16 -9.95 24.04
CA PRO A 29 -3.24 -10.87 24.39
C PRO A 29 -3.41 -11.09 25.90
N GLU A 30 -2.44 -10.72 26.73
CA GLU A 30 -2.49 -10.85 28.19
C GLU A 30 -2.98 -9.58 28.92
N CYS A 31 -3.28 -8.49 28.21
CA CYS A 31 -3.73 -7.26 28.86
C CYS A 31 -5.06 -7.44 29.60
N GLN A 32 -5.09 -7.01 30.87
CA GLN A 32 -6.23 -7.19 31.76
C GLN A 32 -7.22 -6.02 31.73
N ASP A 33 -6.82 -4.84 31.23
CA ASP A 33 -7.65 -3.62 31.27
C ASP A 33 -7.49 -2.74 30.01
N PRO A 34 -7.94 -3.23 28.82
CA PRO A 34 -7.87 -2.47 27.59
C PRO A 34 -8.77 -1.23 27.60
N GLN A 35 -8.20 -0.08 27.27
CA GLN A 35 -8.96 1.16 27.15
C GLN A 35 -9.46 1.36 25.69
N PRO A 36 -10.60 2.04 25.48
CA PRO A 36 -11.09 2.35 24.15
C PRO A 36 -10.05 3.10 23.30
N SER A 37 -9.94 2.73 22.03
CA SER A 37 -9.04 3.40 21.08
C SER A 37 -9.56 3.25 19.65
N GLY A 38 -9.44 4.33 18.87
CA GLY A 38 -9.39 4.23 17.41
C GLY A 38 -8.14 3.50 16.93
N TRP A 39 -8.12 3.11 15.66
CA TRP A 39 -6.95 2.48 15.05
C TRP A 39 -5.77 3.44 14.93
N VAL A 40 -4.56 2.92 15.10
CA VAL A 40 -3.32 3.59 14.70
C VAL A 40 -3.32 3.86 13.19
N VAL A 41 -2.69 4.96 12.77
CA VAL A 41 -2.42 5.22 11.35
C VAL A 41 -1.46 4.17 10.83
N SER A 42 -1.91 3.34 9.89
CA SER A 42 -1.07 2.32 9.28
C SER A 42 -0.06 2.95 8.32
N GLU A 43 1.22 2.61 8.51
CA GLU A 43 2.29 2.99 7.60
C GLU A 43 2.65 1.82 6.68
N VAL A 44 2.80 2.11 5.39
CA VAL A 44 3.29 1.15 4.40
C VAL A 44 4.67 1.59 3.96
N THR A 45 5.69 0.79 4.24
CA THR A 45 7.08 1.08 3.89
C THR A 45 7.67 0.03 2.95
N SER A 46 8.64 0.45 2.13
CA SER A 46 9.43 -0.47 1.32
C SER A 46 10.65 -0.92 2.10
N VAL A 47 10.70 -2.21 2.44
CA VAL A 47 11.86 -2.83 3.09
C VAL A 47 12.73 -3.52 2.05
N VAL A 48 14.04 -3.31 2.14
CA VAL A 48 15.02 -3.90 1.23
C VAL A 48 16.30 -4.23 2.00
N ALA A 49 17.02 -5.27 1.57
CA ALA A 49 18.26 -5.68 2.21
C ALA A 49 19.31 -4.55 2.14
N ALA A 50 19.98 -4.28 3.26
CA ALA A 50 21.01 -3.24 3.35
C ALA A 50 22.10 -3.39 2.27
N ASN A 51 22.58 -4.62 2.04
CA ASN A 51 23.56 -4.92 0.99
C ASN A 51 23.10 -4.51 -0.42
N PHE A 52 21.80 -4.57 -0.72
CA PHE A 52 21.29 -4.11 -2.02
C PHE A 52 21.36 -2.58 -2.14
N ILE A 53 21.09 -1.85 -1.05
CA ILE A 53 21.21 -0.39 -1.02
C ILE A 53 22.67 0.05 -1.12
N GLU A 54 23.60 -0.71 -0.56
CA GLU A 54 25.03 -0.41 -0.56
C GLU A 54 25.73 -0.79 -1.87
N ASN A 55 25.44 -1.99 -2.39
CA ASN A 55 26.22 -2.60 -3.47
C ASN A 55 25.40 -2.89 -4.74
N GLY A 56 24.08 -2.69 -4.69
CA GLY A 56 23.19 -2.97 -5.82
C GLY A 56 23.22 -1.91 -6.93
N PRO A 57 22.50 -2.16 -8.04
CA PRO A 57 22.40 -1.20 -9.12
C PRO A 57 21.77 0.13 -8.67
N LYS A 58 22.40 1.26 -9.02
CA LYS A 58 21.90 2.61 -8.69
C LYS A 58 20.45 2.83 -9.14
N ALA A 59 20.07 2.30 -10.30
CA ALA A 59 18.71 2.40 -10.82
C ALA A 59 17.69 1.64 -9.95
N GLY A 60 18.07 0.48 -9.41
CA GLY A 60 17.22 -0.30 -8.51
C GLY A 60 17.01 0.41 -7.17
N LYS A 61 18.07 0.99 -6.60
CA LYS A 61 17.99 1.84 -5.41
C LYS A 61 17.04 3.04 -5.65
N ALA A 62 17.26 3.79 -6.73
CA ALA A 62 16.44 4.95 -7.06
C ALA A 62 14.96 4.58 -7.30
N TYR A 63 14.69 3.40 -7.86
CA TYR A 63 13.33 2.90 -8.00
C TYR A 63 12.67 2.66 -6.65
N ILE A 64 13.34 1.94 -5.73
CA ILE A 64 12.79 1.66 -4.39
C ILE A 64 12.57 2.96 -3.59
N GLU A 65 13.48 3.93 -3.70
CA GLU A 65 13.35 5.23 -3.03
C GLU A 65 12.18 6.09 -3.57
N LYS A 66 11.82 5.94 -4.84
CA LYS A 66 10.74 6.71 -5.49
C LYS A 66 9.39 6.02 -5.49
N ARG A 67 9.37 4.69 -5.47
CA ARG A 67 8.16 3.89 -5.63
C ARG A 67 7.23 4.12 -4.44
N SER A 68 6.10 4.76 -4.73
CA SER A 68 5.02 4.97 -3.78
C SER A 68 3.69 4.79 -4.49
N PHE A 69 2.78 4.08 -3.84
CA PHE A 69 1.42 3.89 -4.33
C PHE A 69 0.49 4.86 -3.60
N PRO A 70 -0.14 5.82 -4.31
CA PRO A 70 -1.22 6.61 -3.74
C PRO A 70 -2.34 5.69 -3.22
N SER A 71 -2.86 5.98 -2.03
CA SER A 71 -3.82 5.11 -1.34
C SER A 71 -5.16 5.00 -2.09
N ASP A 72 -5.58 6.08 -2.73
CA ASP A 72 -6.75 6.13 -3.60
C ASP A 72 -6.59 5.24 -4.84
N VAL A 73 -5.44 5.32 -5.51
CA VAL A 73 -5.12 4.46 -6.67
C VAL A 73 -5.04 2.98 -6.27
N MET A 74 -4.38 2.66 -5.15
CA MET A 74 -4.33 1.28 -4.66
C MET A 74 -5.73 0.74 -4.33
N MET A 75 -6.56 1.54 -3.67
CA MET A 75 -7.95 1.15 -3.36
C MET A 75 -8.76 0.95 -4.64
N GLU A 76 -8.60 1.83 -5.64
CA GLU A 76 -9.26 1.68 -6.95
C GLU A 76 -8.89 0.35 -7.60
N MET A 77 -7.60 0.00 -7.62
CA MET A 77 -7.14 -1.28 -8.20
C MET A 77 -7.66 -2.49 -7.42
N LEU A 78 -7.78 -2.41 -6.09
CA LEU A 78 -8.38 -3.48 -5.29
C LEU A 78 -9.88 -3.66 -5.57
N VAL A 79 -10.62 -2.56 -5.78
CA VAL A 79 -12.03 -2.60 -6.19
C VAL A 79 -12.13 -3.25 -7.56
N TRP A 80 -11.34 -2.80 -8.53
CA TRP A 80 -11.32 -3.37 -9.87
C TRP A 80 -10.99 -4.86 -9.86
N MET A 81 -9.98 -5.27 -9.07
CA MET A 81 -9.58 -6.66 -8.91
C MET A 81 -10.75 -7.52 -8.40
N ALA A 82 -11.50 -7.01 -7.41
CA ALA A 82 -12.66 -7.71 -6.85
C ALA A 82 -13.82 -7.80 -7.85
N GLU A 83 -14.17 -6.70 -8.52
CA GLU A 83 -15.29 -6.63 -9.47
C GLU A 83 -15.05 -7.49 -10.70
N ASN A 84 -13.81 -7.56 -11.18
CA ASN A 84 -13.43 -8.35 -12.35
C ASN A 84 -12.95 -9.76 -12.00
N GLN A 85 -12.92 -10.11 -10.71
CA GLN A 85 -12.33 -11.36 -10.20
C GLN A 85 -10.92 -11.60 -10.77
N ALA A 86 -10.17 -10.51 -10.95
CA ALA A 86 -8.90 -10.52 -11.64
C ALA A 86 -7.78 -11.09 -10.77
N SER A 87 -6.75 -11.65 -11.39
CA SER A 87 -5.55 -12.02 -10.66
C SER A 87 -4.74 -10.78 -10.28
N GLY A 88 -3.76 -10.97 -9.39
CA GLY A 88 -2.82 -9.89 -9.06
C GLY A 88 -1.97 -9.49 -10.28
N GLU A 89 -1.72 -10.41 -11.21
CA GLU A 89 -0.99 -10.13 -12.45
C GLU A 89 -1.83 -9.28 -13.40
N ASP A 90 -3.09 -9.65 -13.66
CA ASP A 90 -4.00 -8.87 -14.51
C ASP A 90 -4.21 -7.46 -13.94
N THR A 91 -4.35 -7.36 -12.60
CA THR A 91 -4.48 -6.07 -11.91
C THR A 91 -3.20 -5.24 -12.03
N ALA A 92 -2.02 -5.87 -12.05
CA ALA A 92 -0.77 -5.15 -12.29
C ALA A 92 -0.69 -4.60 -13.72
N TYR A 93 -1.15 -5.35 -14.72
CA TYR A 93 -1.26 -4.86 -16.09
C TYR A 93 -2.25 -3.69 -16.20
N GLU A 94 -3.44 -3.83 -15.62
CA GLU A 94 -4.44 -2.75 -15.55
C GLU A 94 -3.86 -1.48 -14.90
N PHE A 95 -3.14 -1.63 -13.79
CA PHE A 95 -2.47 -0.51 -13.13
C PHE A 95 -1.43 0.16 -14.04
N LEU A 96 -0.63 -0.62 -14.77
CA LEU A 96 0.37 -0.11 -15.69
C LEU A 96 -0.26 0.62 -16.88
N GLU A 97 -1.40 0.16 -17.39
CA GLU A 97 -2.13 0.82 -18.47
C GLU A 97 -2.82 2.11 -18.01
N ARG A 98 -3.45 2.10 -16.83
CA ARG A 98 -4.32 3.19 -16.38
C ARG A 98 -3.62 4.29 -15.59
N HIS A 99 -2.51 3.97 -14.93
CA HIS A 99 -1.80 4.93 -14.08
C HIS A 99 -0.35 5.21 -14.53
N PRO A 100 -0.09 5.49 -15.83
CA PRO A 100 1.24 5.82 -16.31
C PRO A 100 1.78 7.13 -15.72
N ASP A 101 0.92 8.03 -15.29
CA ASP A 101 1.26 9.25 -14.57
C ASP A 101 1.89 8.97 -13.20
N VAL A 102 1.51 7.86 -12.56
CA VAL A 102 2.05 7.43 -11.26
C VAL A 102 3.35 6.67 -11.47
N TRP A 103 3.31 5.53 -12.15
CA TRP A 103 4.45 4.60 -12.16
C TRP A 103 5.64 5.09 -12.99
N SER A 104 5.41 5.95 -14.00
CA SER A 104 6.51 6.45 -14.83
C SER A 104 7.47 7.35 -14.05
N GLN A 105 7.05 7.90 -12.91
CA GLN A 105 7.89 8.69 -12.02
C GLN A 105 8.91 7.83 -11.25
N TRP A 106 8.64 6.53 -11.09
CA TRP A 106 9.47 5.61 -10.33
C TRP A 106 10.70 5.14 -11.13
N VAL A 107 10.62 5.19 -12.45
CA VAL A 107 11.64 4.67 -13.37
C VAL A 107 12.34 5.79 -14.14
N THR A 108 13.39 5.44 -14.89
CA THR A 108 14.03 6.39 -15.81
C THR A 108 13.14 6.63 -17.04
N PRO A 109 13.32 7.74 -17.78
CA PRO A 109 12.58 7.96 -19.03
C PRO A 109 12.72 6.80 -20.03
N GLN A 110 13.91 6.19 -20.10
CA GLN A 110 14.14 4.99 -20.91
C GLN A 110 13.34 3.80 -20.39
N GLY A 111 13.33 3.56 -19.07
CA GLY A 111 12.53 2.51 -18.46
C GLY A 111 11.04 2.67 -18.74
N ALA A 112 10.52 3.90 -18.60
CA ALA A 112 9.13 4.22 -18.92
C ALA A 112 8.79 3.94 -20.39
N ALA A 113 9.69 4.31 -21.31
CA ALA A 113 9.51 4.03 -22.73
C ALA A 113 9.50 2.52 -23.04
N LEU A 114 10.33 1.73 -22.36
CA LEU A 114 10.37 0.28 -22.55
C LEU A 114 9.09 -0.39 -22.02
N VAL A 115 8.63 -0.01 -20.83
CA VAL A 115 7.38 -0.54 -20.25
C VAL A 115 6.20 -0.20 -21.16
N LYS A 116 6.05 1.06 -21.57
CA LYS A 116 4.96 1.49 -22.48
C LYS A 116 4.97 0.79 -23.84
N ARG A 117 6.11 0.25 -24.27
CA ARG A 117 6.23 -0.49 -25.52
C ARG A 117 5.85 -1.97 -25.37
N ALA A 118 5.94 -2.49 -24.14
CA ALA A 118 5.72 -3.90 -23.82
C ALA A 118 4.29 -4.18 -23.34
N LEU A 119 3.56 -3.14 -22.90
CA LEU A 119 2.11 -3.13 -22.78
C LEU A 119 1.50 -3.12 -24.19
#